data_AF-A0A5C7YJR2-F1
#
_entry.id   AF-A0A5C7YJR2-F1
#
_cell.length_a   1.000
_cell.length_b   1.000
_cell.length_c   1.000
_cell.angle_alpha   90.00
_cell.angle_beta   90.00
_cell.angle_gamma   90.00
#
_symmetry.space_group_name_H-M   'P 1'
#
loop_
_entity.id
_entity.type
_entity.pdbx_description
1 polymer ?
#
loop_
_entity_poly.entity_id
_entity_poly.type
_entity_poly.pdbx_seq_one_letter_code
_entity_poly.pdbx_strand_id
1 'polypeptide(L)'
;MGLLDYIDAIISDSRECTMPRSLIQIGLFLALWMVGQLQAMTLERVENDLYATGPTVDEDFLNFREAFEKGGIQRLILVNAPGGDLWTGLRVARMVQEAKISTVVSGYCMSACSLIFLAGENRSFGTGHLPRMTMVGIHGPHDKISKNVLHSAMPEMYAFYKRQMGDKFDAAVINQALYDIKDASGFLRAREVQRTQEKDRSPWFCASSQIPSDQCQHHLGKDAFTLGLVTQTETVALQLPPRMRTTLGFFGQALAAPNGDIEQRVEAVLESACKGQMLCKTIGKRTFNNYLKANENKALATGWQKTGYGIRWGADEAGQAMMRALYECNHARNNPKLCRLVAANDHDLLALYEQSAAQAEELLKNLPAPPQALILQERDEPGANTPKALRPGTQLTGMTPKSLTGIERWDTAQLVQALQTAERPILIDTAFFGPVIPGALSLLQSGLAFEDDKQETAYAERFRNMLAAAAPDMHQPVVFYCASSECWLSVNAAMRARNLGYTRVIWYRGGMASWIQAGLPTIQRTPVAILH
;
A
#
# COMPACT_ATOMS: atom_id res chain seq x y z
N MET A 1 50.97 46.82 14.80
CA MET A 1 49.92 45.80 15.02
C MET A 1 49.02 45.85 13.79
N GLY A 2 49.28 44.97 12.83
CA GLY A 2 48.70 45.08 11.50
C GLY A 2 49.03 43.88 10.61
N LEU A 3 48.08 43.62 9.71
CA LEU A 3 48.12 42.84 8.48
C LEU A 3 49.48 42.97 7.72
N LEU A 4 49.95 41.86 7.12
CA LEU A 4 51.02 41.72 6.08
C LEU A 4 52.41 41.12 6.47
N ASP A 5 52.50 39.96 7.14
CA ASP A 5 53.80 39.23 7.28
C ASP A 5 53.66 37.68 7.35
N TYR A 6 52.89 37.06 6.45
CA TYR A 6 52.83 35.59 6.35
C TYR A 6 52.75 35.09 4.90
N ILE A 7 53.54 35.72 4.04
CA ILE A 7 53.87 35.27 2.67
C ILE A 7 55.40 35.27 2.60
N ASP A 8 55.97 34.25 1.98
CA ASP A 8 57.42 34.05 1.69
C ASP A 8 58.28 33.29 2.70
N ALA A 9 57.86 32.08 3.04
CA ALA A 9 58.83 31.02 3.32
C ALA A 9 58.35 29.68 2.78
N ILE A 10 59.26 28.96 2.11
CA ILE A 10 59.18 27.58 1.61
C ILE A 10 58.89 27.48 0.10
N ILE A 11 59.79 28.08 -0.70
CA ILE A 11 60.26 27.50 -1.97
C ILE A 11 61.77 27.36 -1.86
N SER A 12 62.27 26.12 -1.78
CA SER A 12 63.64 25.68 -2.14
C SER A 12 63.97 24.42 -1.34
N ASP A 13 63.78 23.23 -1.88
CA ASP A 13 64.88 22.41 -2.41
C ASP A 13 64.31 21.05 -2.89
N SER A 14 65.14 20.37 -3.66
CA SER A 14 64.83 19.51 -4.79
C SER A 14 64.95 18.01 -4.49
N ARG A 15 64.39 17.20 -5.42
CA ARG A 15 64.70 15.78 -5.76
C ARG A 15 64.11 14.70 -4.83
N GLU A 16 63.63 13.54 -5.26
CA GLU A 16 63.36 12.89 -6.56
C GLU A 16 62.60 11.58 -6.21
N CYS A 17 61.45 11.29 -6.84
CA CYS A 17 61.11 9.94 -7.33
C CYS A 17 59.73 9.94 -8.00
N THR A 18 59.75 9.55 -9.27
CA THR A 18 58.66 9.48 -10.23
C THR A 18 57.83 8.20 -10.09
N MET A 19 56.50 8.31 -10.21
CA MET A 19 55.62 7.22 -10.66
C MET A 19 54.62 7.74 -11.72
N PRO A 20 54.18 6.88 -12.66
CA PRO A 20 53.82 7.31 -14.00
C PRO A 20 52.39 7.81 -14.14
N ARG A 21 52.22 8.77 -15.05
CA ARG A 21 50.96 9.25 -15.60
C ARG A 21 50.33 8.18 -16.51
N SER A 22 49.07 7.84 -16.25
CA SER A 22 48.09 7.61 -17.32
C SER A 22 46.66 7.70 -16.77
N LEU A 23 46.00 8.82 -17.14
CA LEU A 23 44.58 8.94 -17.54
C LEU A 23 43.55 8.56 -16.46
N ILE A 24 43.09 9.49 -15.61
CA ILE A 24 41.98 10.42 -15.91
C ILE A 24 40.97 9.86 -16.91
N GLN A 25 40.02 9.05 -16.41
CA GLN A 25 38.61 9.20 -16.71
C GLN A 25 37.81 8.84 -15.45
N ILE A 26 37.53 9.85 -14.63
CA ILE A 26 36.47 9.79 -13.62
C ILE A 26 35.16 9.81 -14.40
N GLY A 27 34.64 8.61 -14.70
CA GLY A 27 33.28 8.41 -15.16
C GLY A 27 32.32 8.68 -14.01
N LEU A 28 31.97 9.95 -13.86
CA LEU A 28 30.96 10.47 -12.95
C LEU A 28 29.58 10.05 -13.48
N PHE A 29 29.26 8.75 -13.38
CA PHE A 29 27.89 8.30 -13.58
C PHE A 29 27.15 8.45 -12.26
N LEU A 30 26.50 9.62 -12.17
CA LEU A 30 25.36 9.93 -11.33
C LEU A 30 24.57 8.66 -10.97
N ALA A 31 24.75 8.21 -9.73
CA ALA A 31 23.69 7.53 -9.03
C ALA A 31 22.53 8.54 -8.98
N LEU A 32 21.59 8.41 -9.91
CA LEU A 32 20.26 9.01 -9.80
C LEU A 32 19.60 8.37 -8.58
N TRP A 33 19.94 8.89 -7.40
CA TRP A 33 19.06 8.86 -6.27
C TRP A 33 17.81 9.61 -6.72
N MET A 34 16.76 8.87 -7.05
CA MET A 34 15.41 9.42 -7.10
C MET A 34 15.04 9.87 -5.70
N VAL A 35 15.53 11.05 -5.30
CA VAL A 35 14.84 11.89 -4.34
C VAL A 35 13.53 12.22 -5.05
N GLY A 36 12.46 11.52 -4.69
CA GLY A 36 11.13 11.85 -5.18
C GLY A 36 10.85 13.30 -4.84
N GLN A 37 10.97 14.19 -5.82
CA GLN A 37 10.46 15.55 -5.67
C GLN A 37 8.96 15.39 -5.42
N LEU A 38 8.51 15.79 -4.24
CA LEU A 38 7.08 15.92 -3.99
C LEU A 38 6.56 16.93 -5.01
N GLN A 39 5.78 16.45 -5.97
CA GLN A 39 5.21 17.31 -6.98
C GLN A 39 4.13 18.20 -6.36
N ALA A 40 4.06 19.44 -6.82
CA ALA A 40 3.02 20.38 -6.43
C ALA A 40 1.62 19.86 -6.71
N MET A 41 0.62 20.44 -6.04
CA MET A 41 -0.78 20.09 -6.28
C MET A 41 -1.11 20.25 -7.77
N THR A 42 -1.77 19.23 -8.31
CA THR A 42 -2.35 19.32 -9.64
C THR A 42 -3.63 20.13 -9.56
N LEU A 43 -3.65 21.28 -10.25
CA LEU A 43 -4.81 22.15 -10.36
C LEU A 43 -5.52 21.94 -11.71
N GLU A 44 -6.83 21.81 -11.69
CA GLU A 44 -7.65 21.69 -12.90
C GLU A 44 -8.92 22.55 -12.77
N ARG A 45 -9.11 23.49 -13.71
CA ARG A 45 -10.29 24.35 -13.74
C ARG A 45 -11.34 23.72 -14.66
N VAL A 46 -12.54 23.51 -14.12
CA VAL A 46 -13.72 23.06 -14.88
C VAL A 46 -14.83 24.06 -14.60
N GLU A 47 -15.20 24.87 -15.59
CA GLU A 47 -16.16 25.96 -15.41
C GLU A 47 -15.76 26.89 -14.26
N ASN A 48 -16.59 27.01 -13.22
CA ASN A 48 -16.34 27.86 -12.04
C ASN A 48 -15.71 27.10 -10.87
N ASP A 49 -15.36 25.83 -11.07
CA ASP A 49 -14.72 24.98 -10.08
C ASP A 49 -13.21 24.91 -10.33
N LEU A 50 -12.44 25.10 -9.27
CA LEU A 50 -11.03 24.77 -9.24
C LEU A 50 -10.85 23.47 -8.47
N TYR A 51 -10.42 22.41 -9.13
CA TYR A 51 -10.07 21.15 -8.49
C TYR A 51 -8.58 21.14 -8.14
N ALA A 52 -8.23 20.58 -6.98
CA ALA A 52 -6.86 20.47 -6.51
C ALA A 52 -6.62 19.10 -5.86
N THR A 53 -5.57 18.39 -6.28
CA THR A 53 -5.15 17.09 -5.72
C THR A 53 -3.64 17.04 -5.52
N GLY A 54 -3.17 16.24 -4.57
CA GLY A 54 -1.74 16.08 -4.27
C GLY A 54 -1.27 16.81 -3.00
N PRO A 55 0.01 16.67 -2.65
CA PRO A 55 0.57 17.28 -1.45
C PRO A 55 0.70 18.79 -1.60
N THR A 56 0.56 19.53 -0.49
CA THR A 56 0.80 20.97 -0.45
C THR A 56 2.30 21.22 -0.26
N VAL A 57 2.95 21.88 -1.21
CA VAL A 57 4.38 22.21 -1.23
C VAL A 57 4.57 23.69 -1.53
N ASP A 58 5.80 24.19 -1.44
CA ASP A 58 6.09 25.62 -1.51
C ASP A 58 5.68 26.25 -2.86
N GLU A 59 5.79 25.50 -3.96
CA GLU A 59 5.40 25.92 -5.32
C GLU A 59 3.88 26.19 -5.44
N ASP A 60 3.04 25.57 -4.60
CA ASP A 60 1.59 25.70 -4.69
C ASP A 60 1.12 27.13 -4.46
N PHE A 61 1.86 27.93 -3.69
CA PHE A 61 1.53 29.33 -3.49
C PHE A 61 1.40 30.08 -4.83
N LEU A 62 2.34 29.87 -5.76
CA LEU A 62 2.30 30.54 -7.06
C LEU A 62 1.22 29.94 -7.97
N ASN A 63 1.06 28.62 -7.96
CA ASN A 63 0.05 27.93 -8.76
C ASN A 63 -1.37 28.38 -8.41
N PHE A 64 -1.68 28.43 -7.11
CA PHE A 64 -2.97 28.94 -6.63
C PHE A 64 -3.14 30.42 -6.94
N ARG A 65 -2.11 31.25 -6.71
CA ARG A 65 -2.20 32.68 -7.03
C ARG A 65 -2.56 32.91 -8.49
N GLU A 66 -1.87 32.23 -9.42
CA GLU A 66 -2.17 32.33 -10.85
C GLU A 66 -3.59 31.84 -11.19
N ALA A 67 -4.04 30.76 -10.54
CA ALA A 67 -5.40 30.25 -10.74
C ALA A 67 -6.48 31.24 -10.25
N PHE A 68 -6.26 31.88 -9.10
CA PHE A 68 -7.18 32.88 -8.55
C PHE A 68 -7.16 34.20 -9.32
N GLU A 69 -6.01 34.63 -9.85
CA GLU A 69 -5.89 35.85 -10.67
C GLU A 69 -6.75 35.79 -11.95
N LYS A 70 -7.00 34.59 -12.50
CA LYS A 70 -7.89 34.39 -13.65
C LYS A 70 -9.37 34.69 -13.33
N GLY A 71 -9.74 34.75 -12.05
CA GLY A 71 -11.09 35.09 -11.60
C GLY A 71 -12.15 34.03 -11.89
N GLY A 72 -13.39 34.32 -11.49
CA GLY A 72 -14.59 33.50 -11.79
C GLY A 72 -14.65 32.13 -11.09
N ILE A 73 -13.74 31.83 -10.17
CA ILE A 73 -13.82 30.62 -9.34
C ILE A 73 -14.87 30.86 -8.25
N GLN A 74 -15.80 29.93 -8.09
CA GLN A 74 -16.83 29.94 -7.05
C GLN A 74 -16.59 28.87 -5.99
N ARG A 75 -15.92 27.77 -6.37
CA ARG A 75 -15.62 26.65 -5.47
C ARG A 75 -14.20 26.14 -5.67
N LEU A 76 -13.53 25.82 -4.56
CA LEU A 76 -12.29 25.05 -4.53
C LEU A 76 -12.59 23.63 -4.03
N ILE A 77 -12.38 22.64 -4.90
CA ILE A 77 -12.62 21.23 -4.62
C ILE A 77 -11.28 20.56 -4.32
N LEU A 78 -11.09 20.14 -3.07
CA LEU A 78 -9.91 19.44 -2.59
C LEU A 78 -10.15 17.94 -2.71
N VAL A 79 -9.35 17.27 -3.53
CA VAL A 79 -9.50 15.85 -3.87
C VAL A 79 -8.29 15.07 -3.38
N ASN A 80 -8.49 14.11 -2.46
CA ASN A 80 -7.43 13.23 -1.91
C ASN A 80 -6.11 13.97 -1.57
N ALA A 81 -6.21 15.08 -0.85
CA ALA A 81 -5.08 15.93 -0.52
C ALA A 81 -4.51 15.54 0.87
N PRO A 82 -3.28 14.97 0.94
CA PRO A 82 -2.68 14.49 2.19
C PRO A 82 -2.17 15.62 3.10
N GLY A 83 -2.17 16.86 2.62
CA GLY A 83 -1.56 18.02 3.26
C GLY A 83 -0.09 18.18 2.87
N GLY A 84 0.70 18.81 3.72
CA GLY A 84 2.10 19.13 3.43
C GLY A 84 2.58 20.36 4.20
N ASP A 85 3.16 21.33 3.49
CA ASP A 85 3.72 22.53 4.10
C ASP A 85 2.64 23.40 4.78
N LEU A 86 2.81 23.62 6.08
CA LEU A 86 1.90 24.40 6.92
C LEU A 86 1.72 25.83 6.39
N TRP A 87 2.83 26.52 6.11
CA TRP A 87 2.83 27.93 5.77
C TRP A 87 2.19 28.18 4.41
N THR A 88 2.46 27.32 3.44
CA THR A 88 1.83 27.35 2.13
C THR A 88 0.34 27.02 2.25
N GLY A 89 -0.04 26.04 3.08
CA GLY A 89 -1.43 25.79 3.42
C GLY A 89 -2.15 27.03 3.97
N LEU A 90 -1.55 27.75 4.93
CA LEU A 90 -2.10 28.99 5.48
C LEU A 90 -2.17 30.15 4.46
N ARG A 91 -1.16 30.27 3.59
CA ARG A 91 -1.15 31.29 2.52
C ARG A 91 -2.24 31.03 1.48
N VAL A 92 -2.43 29.78 1.06
CA VAL A 92 -3.52 29.39 0.15
C VAL A 92 -4.88 29.56 0.86
N ALA A 93 -4.99 29.19 2.13
CA ALA A 93 -6.18 29.43 2.94
C ALA A 93 -6.56 30.92 2.98
N ARG A 94 -5.58 31.83 3.08
CA ARG A 94 -5.83 33.27 3.01
C ARG A 94 -6.38 33.70 1.65
N MET A 95 -5.86 33.18 0.54
CA MET A 95 -6.41 33.47 -0.79
C MET A 95 -7.87 33.01 -0.92
N VAL A 96 -8.19 31.83 -0.40
CA VAL A 96 -9.56 31.29 -0.37
C VAL A 96 -10.50 32.23 0.41
N GLN A 97 -10.06 32.73 1.57
CA GLN A 97 -10.81 33.68 2.39
C GLN A 97 -11.04 35.02 1.67
N GLU A 98 -9.99 35.57 1.08
CA GLU A 98 -10.05 36.84 0.35
C GLU A 98 -10.96 36.74 -0.88
N ALA A 99 -10.97 35.58 -1.55
CA ALA A 99 -11.84 35.30 -2.68
C ALA A 99 -13.30 35.01 -2.30
N LYS A 100 -13.60 34.74 -1.02
CA LYS A 100 -14.94 34.39 -0.51
C LYS A 100 -15.61 33.27 -1.31
N ILE A 101 -14.84 32.23 -1.60
CA ILE A 101 -15.34 31.06 -2.34
C ILE A 101 -15.75 29.94 -1.39
N SER A 102 -16.55 29.01 -1.90
CA SER A 102 -16.85 27.77 -1.17
C SER A 102 -15.70 26.77 -1.28
N THR A 103 -15.55 25.90 -0.29
CA THR A 103 -14.63 24.77 -0.35
C THR A 103 -15.39 23.45 -0.22
N VAL A 104 -14.94 22.44 -0.96
CA VAL A 104 -15.56 21.11 -0.98
C VAL A 104 -14.47 20.05 -0.86
N VAL A 105 -14.69 19.04 -0.02
CA VAL A 105 -13.79 17.87 0.09
C VAL A 105 -14.39 16.65 -0.59
N SER A 106 -13.65 16.04 -1.52
CA SER A 106 -13.96 14.74 -2.11
C SER A 106 -12.83 13.75 -1.84
N GLY A 107 -13.13 12.64 -1.17
CA GLY A 107 -12.09 11.79 -0.60
C GLY A 107 -11.49 12.47 0.64
N TYR A 108 -10.19 12.36 0.89
CA TYR A 108 -9.61 12.93 2.11
C TYR A 108 -9.00 14.31 1.91
N CYS A 109 -9.05 15.12 2.98
CA CYS A 109 -8.34 16.38 3.10
C CYS A 109 -7.66 16.45 4.47
N MET A 110 -6.37 16.18 4.50
CA MET A 110 -5.61 15.94 5.74
C MET A 110 -4.62 17.06 6.00
N SER A 111 -4.30 17.32 7.27
CA SER A 111 -3.20 18.19 7.68
C SER A 111 -3.34 19.61 7.07
N ALA A 112 -2.34 20.13 6.38
CA ALA A 112 -2.37 21.46 5.74
C ALA A 112 -3.58 21.65 4.79
N CYS A 113 -4.08 20.58 4.15
CA CYS A 113 -5.30 20.66 3.35
C CYS A 113 -6.50 21.12 4.19
N SER A 114 -6.62 20.64 5.43
CA SER A 114 -7.74 21.01 6.29
C SER A 114 -7.77 22.52 6.59
N LEU A 115 -6.62 23.19 6.58
CA LEU A 115 -6.54 24.65 6.73
C LEU A 115 -7.10 25.35 5.48
N ILE A 116 -6.70 24.90 4.30
CA ILE A 116 -7.22 25.40 3.01
C ILE A 116 -8.74 25.19 2.94
N PHE A 117 -9.21 24.00 3.34
CA PHE A 117 -10.63 23.67 3.38
C PHE A 117 -11.39 24.58 4.33
N LEU A 118 -10.93 24.77 5.56
CA LEU A 118 -11.67 25.55 6.56
C LEU A 118 -11.73 27.04 6.26
N ALA A 119 -10.90 27.54 5.34
CA ALA A 119 -10.92 28.92 4.88
C ALA A 119 -12.09 29.27 3.95
N GLY A 120 -12.82 28.28 3.42
CA GLY A 120 -13.98 28.52 2.57
C GLY A 120 -15.14 29.18 3.33
N GLU A 121 -15.86 30.06 2.64
CA GLU A 121 -17.04 30.74 3.20
C GLU A 121 -18.16 29.74 3.51
N ASN A 122 -18.40 28.83 2.57
CA ASN A 122 -19.24 27.65 2.74
C ASN A 122 -18.40 26.40 2.56
N ARG A 123 -18.59 25.41 3.45
CA ARG A 123 -17.75 24.21 3.55
C ARG A 123 -18.63 22.98 3.51
N SER A 124 -18.38 22.10 2.55
CA SER A 124 -19.18 20.89 2.37
C SER A 124 -18.31 19.69 1.98
N PHE A 125 -18.90 18.51 2.10
CA PHE A 125 -18.35 17.31 1.48
C PHE A 125 -18.92 17.14 0.07
N GLY A 126 -18.19 16.42 -0.78
CA GLY A 126 -18.54 16.15 -2.16
C GLY A 126 -18.61 14.66 -2.49
N THR A 127 -19.36 14.30 -3.53
CA THR A 127 -19.30 12.96 -4.15
C THR A 127 -17.99 12.78 -4.95
N GLY A 128 -17.84 11.64 -5.62
CA GLY A 128 -16.63 11.28 -6.37
C GLY A 128 -15.76 10.23 -5.66
N HIS A 129 -15.92 10.11 -4.34
CA HIS A 129 -15.33 9.06 -3.52
C HIS A 129 -16.38 8.43 -2.58
N LEU A 130 -16.05 7.24 -2.07
CA LEU A 130 -16.89 6.51 -1.11
C LEU A 130 -17.11 7.35 0.16
N PRO A 131 -18.32 7.39 0.75
CA PRO A 131 -18.62 8.20 1.93
C PRO A 131 -17.64 7.99 3.08
N ARG A 132 -17.26 6.74 3.34
CA ARG A 132 -16.30 6.41 4.39
C ARG A 132 -14.92 7.02 4.11
N MET A 133 -14.49 7.11 2.87
CA MET A 133 -13.19 7.71 2.52
C MET A 133 -13.23 9.23 2.48
N THR A 134 -14.43 9.82 2.38
CA THR A 134 -14.58 11.26 2.38
C THR A 134 -14.46 11.80 3.80
N MET A 135 -13.38 12.53 4.10
CA MET A 135 -13.10 13.01 5.45
C MET A 135 -12.15 14.21 5.52
N VAL A 136 -12.21 14.93 6.64
CA VAL A 136 -11.22 15.93 7.02
C VAL A 136 -10.39 15.41 8.18
N GLY A 137 -9.07 15.56 8.10
CA GLY A 137 -8.14 15.20 9.17
C GLY A 137 -7.34 16.41 9.67
N ILE A 138 -7.35 16.61 10.98
CA ILE A 138 -6.61 17.67 11.67
C ILE A 138 -5.49 17.04 12.48
N HIS A 139 -4.31 17.66 12.45
CA HIS A 139 -3.21 17.36 13.36
C HIS A 139 -2.46 18.64 13.72
N GLY A 140 -1.68 18.63 14.79
CA GLY A 140 -0.75 19.70 15.14
C GLY A 140 0.44 19.79 14.18
N PRO A 141 1.07 20.97 14.06
CA PRO A 141 2.21 21.17 13.17
C PRO A 141 3.39 20.28 13.59
N HIS A 142 4.18 19.84 12.61
CA HIS A 142 5.40 19.07 12.83
C HIS A 142 6.55 19.61 11.98
N ASP A 143 7.77 19.41 12.44
CA ASP A 143 8.97 19.76 11.70
C ASP A 143 9.12 18.88 10.44
N LYS A 144 9.46 19.51 9.30
CA LYS A 144 9.48 18.84 7.99
C LYS A 144 10.45 17.65 7.96
N ILE A 145 11.57 17.76 8.66
CA ILE A 145 12.69 16.80 8.61
C ILE A 145 12.56 15.78 9.75
N SER A 146 12.54 16.24 10.98
CA SER A 146 12.53 15.40 12.18
C SER A 146 11.18 14.74 12.45
N LYS A 147 10.09 15.26 11.84
CA LYS A 147 8.70 14.84 12.09
C LYS A 147 8.23 14.99 13.54
N ASN A 148 9.03 15.66 14.36
CA ASN A 148 8.69 16.01 15.73
C ASN A 148 7.63 17.10 15.75
N VAL A 149 6.82 17.09 16.80
CA VAL A 149 5.77 18.08 17.03
C VAL A 149 6.38 19.48 17.20
N LEU A 150 5.81 20.47 16.50
CA LEU A 150 6.29 21.86 16.46
C LEU A 150 5.43 22.78 17.34
N HIS A 151 5.70 22.81 18.64
CA HIS A 151 4.88 23.56 19.61
C HIS A 151 4.75 25.07 19.31
N SER A 152 5.77 25.69 18.70
CA SER A 152 5.77 27.13 18.40
C SER A 152 4.73 27.57 17.37
N ALA A 153 4.32 26.67 16.46
CA ALA A 153 3.34 26.97 15.42
C ALA A 153 1.89 26.64 15.84
N MET A 154 1.70 25.94 16.98
CA MET A 154 0.37 25.54 17.45
C MET A 154 -0.57 26.71 17.75
N PRO A 155 -0.15 27.82 18.40
CA PRO A 155 -1.07 28.91 18.73
C PRO A 155 -1.71 29.56 17.50
N GLU A 156 -0.96 29.70 16.41
CA GLU A 156 -1.47 30.24 15.15
C GLU A 156 -2.51 29.30 14.53
N MET A 157 -2.21 28.00 14.49
CA MET A 157 -3.12 26.98 13.98
C MET A 157 -4.40 26.88 14.84
N TYR A 158 -4.28 26.91 16.17
CA TYR A 158 -5.41 26.96 17.09
C TYR A 158 -6.29 28.20 16.84
N ALA A 159 -5.68 29.38 16.73
CA ALA A 159 -6.40 30.63 16.46
C ALA A 159 -7.12 30.58 15.11
N PHE A 160 -6.51 29.98 14.09
CA PHE A 160 -7.15 29.75 12.80
C PHE A 160 -8.39 28.87 12.94
N TYR A 161 -8.27 27.66 13.52
CA TYR A 161 -9.42 26.76 13.70
C TYR A 161 -10.53 27.39 14.53
N LYS A 162 -10.18 28.04 15.65
CA LYS A 162 -11.15 28.73 16.49
C LYS A 162 -11.93 29.80 15.74
N ARG A 163 -11.24 30.59 14.91
CA ARG A 163 -11.88 31.60 14.08
C ARG A 163 -12.81 30.97 13.03
N GLN A 164 -12.36 29.94 12.34
CA GLN A 164 -13.15 29.33 11.26
C GLN A 164 -14.33 28.48 11.76
N MET A 165 -14.19 27.82 12.92
CA MET A 165 -15.24 26.98 13.49
C MET A 165 -16.28 27.80 14.29
N GLY A 166 -15.92 29.01 14.74
CA GLY A 166 -16.82 29.92 15.46
C GLY A 166 -17.37 29.30 16.73
N ASP A 167 -18.67 29.47 16.99
CA ASP A 167 -19.34 28.97 18.19
C ASP A 167 -19.37 27.44 18.29
N LYS A 168 -19.10 26.73 17.18
CA LYS A 168 -18.97 25.28 17.14
C LYS A 168 -17.57 24.78 17.47
N PHE A 169 -16.61 25.68 17.71
CA PHE A 169 -15.26 25.32 18.10
C PHE A 169 -15.27 24.61 19.44
N ASP A 170 -14.91 23.32 19.44
CA ASP A 170 -14.77 22.53 20.65
C ASP A 170 -13.30 22.42 21.05
N ALA A 171 -12.90 23.23 22.02
CA ALA A 171 -11.51 23.27 22.47
C ALA A 171 -11.03 21.90 23.00
N ALA A 172 -11.89 21.12 23.66
CA ALA A 172 -11.50 19.84 24.22
C ALA A 172 -11.17 18.82 23.12
N VAL A 173 -11.93 18.83 22.00
CA VAL A 173 -11.68 17.93 20.87
C VAL A 173 -10.53 18.42 20.00
N ILE A 174 -10.51 19.71 19.64
CA ILE A 174 -9.49 20.24 18.73
C ILE A 174 -8.11 20.25 19.39
N ASN A 175 -8.02 20.46 20.72
CA ASN A 175 -6.74 20.39 21.41
C ASN A 175 -6.08 19.01 21.32
N GLN A 176 -6.86 17.93 21.24
CA GLN A 176 -6.27 16.59 21.07
C GLN A 176 -5.49 16.50 19.76
N ALA A 177 -6.13 16.96 18.68
CA ALA A 177 -5.53 16.99 17.36
C ALA A 177 -4.27 17.85 17.33
N LEU A 178 -4.28 19.00 18.02
CA LEU A 178 -3.20 19.98 17.96
C LEU A 178 -2.06 19.74 18.94
N TYR A 179 -2.34 19.23 20.15
CA TYR A 179 -1.41 19.16 21.27
C TYR A 179 -1.13 17.74 21.78
N ASP A 180 -2.06 16.80 21.62
CA ASP A 180 -1.93 15.44 22.20
C ASP A 180 -1.41 14.40 21.20
N ILE A 181 -1.03 14.82 19.98
CA ILE A 181 -0.39 13.94 19.00
C ILE A 181 1.01 13.52 19.49
N LYS A 182 1.37 12.25 19.25
CA LYS A 182 2.68 11.70 19.60
C LYS A 182 3.69 11.84 18.47
N ASP A 183 3.22 11.84 17.23
CA ASP A 183 4.04 11.99 16.03
C ASP A 183 3.18 12.53 14.86
N ALA A 184 3.82 12.81 13.72
CA ALA A 184 3.18 13.37 12.52
C ALA A 184 2.06 12.51 11.90
N SER A 185 1.87 11.26 12.36
CA SER A 185 0.81 10.36 11.91
C SER A 185 -0.42 10.35 12.82
N GLY A 186 -0.40 11.12 13.91
CA GLY A 186 -1.56 11.36 14.77
C GLY A 186 -2.56 12.31 14.13
N PHE A 187 -3.85 12.00 14.22
CA PHE A 187 -4.92 12.84 13.65
C PHE A 187 -6.23 12.69 14.41
N LEU A 188 -6.97 13.80 14.49
CA LEU A 188 -8.42 13.81 14.62
C LEU A 188 -9.03 13.73 13.23
N ARG A 189 -9.95 12.78 13.02
CA ARG A 189 -10.62 12.58 11.73
C ARG A 189 -12.12 12.70 11.89
N ALA A 190 -12.76 13.37 10.94
CA ALA A 190 -14.22 13.45 10.84
C ALA A 190 -14.66 13.12 9.42
N ARG A 191 -15.51 12.10 9.28
CA ARG A 191 -16.03 11.64 7.99
C ARG A 191 -17.19 12.51 7.52
N GLU A 192 -17.52 12.33 6.25
CA GLU A 192 -18.69 12.89 5.61
C GLU A 192 -19.97 12.60 6.38
N VAL A 193 -20.92 13.54 6.39
CA VAL A 193 -22.15 13.45 7.19
C VAL A 193 -23.22 12.69 6.40
N GLN A 194 -23.89 13.29 5.42
CA GLN A 194 -25.12 12.75 4.79
C GLN A 194 -25.10 11.27 4.38
N ARG A 195 -24.03 10.76 3.76
CA ARG A 195 -23.96 9.43 3.12
C ARG A 195 -23.25 8.36 3.97
N THR A 196 -22.77 8.69 5.17
CA THR A 196 -22.26 7.70 6.13
C THR A 196 -23.33 7.32 7.17
N GLN A 197 -23.12 6.25 7.93
CA GLN A 197 -24.02 5.87 9.03
C GLN A 197 -23.58 6.56 10.33
N GLU A 198 -24.51 6.73 11.29
CA GLU A 198 -24.24 7.39 12.57
C GLU A 198 -23.00 6.81 13.30
N LYS A 199 -22.88 5.47 13.32
CA LYS A 199 -21.72 4.77 13.89
C LYS A 199 -20.37 5.12 13.24
N ASP A 200 -20.38 5.62 12.01
CA ASP A 200 -19.18 5.95 11.23
C ASP A 200 -18.92 7.46 11.17
N ARG A 201 -19.89 8.30 11.57
CA ARG A 201 -19.78 9.77 11.59
C ARG A 201 -19.02 10.30 12.77
N SER A 202 -19.01 9.55 13.88
CA SER A 202 -18.37 9.97 15.14
C SER A 202 -16.87 10.25 14.91
N PRO A 203 -16.41 11.50 15.11
CA PRO A 203 -15.01 11.85 14.97
C PRO A 203 -14.15 11.01 15.91
N TRP A 204 -12.94 10.68 15.47
CA TRP A 204 -12.01 9.91 16.29
C TRP A 204 -10.61 10.49 16.24
N PHE A 205 -9.95 10.46 17.39
CA PHE A 205 -8.58 10.88 17.59
C PHE A 205 -7.69 9.67 17.83
N CYS A 206 -6.67 9.51 16.98
CA CYS A 206 -5.57 8.59 17.21
C CYS A 206 -4.30 9.41 17.36
N ALA A 207 -3.59 9.30 18.48
CA ALA A 207 -2.38 10.10 18.73
C ALA A 207 -1.18 9.68 17.85
N SER A 208 -1.23 8.49 17.23
CA SER A 208 -0.23 7.96 16.28
C SER A 208 -0.88 6.88 15.43
N SER A 209 -0.39 6.65 14.22
CA SER A 209 -0.75 5.50 13.37
C SER A 209 -0.35 4.14 13.95
N GLN A 210 0.52 4.13 14.97
CA GLN A 210 0.88 2.92 15.70
C GLN A 210 -0.20 2.46 16.68
N ILE A 211 -1.17 3.33 16.99
CA ILE A 211 -2.27 2.99 17.91
C ILE A 211 -3.32 2.21 17.12
N PRO A 212 -3.72 1.00 17.57
CA PRO A 212 -4.81 0.25 16.97
C PRO A 212 -6.10 1.07 16.91
N SER A 213 -6.85 0.94 15.81
CA SER A 213 -8.03 1.78 15.55
C SER A 213 -9.11 1.69 16.63
N ASP A 214 -9.25 0.53 17.27
CA ASP A 214 -10.18 0.26 18.38
C ASP A 214 -9.76 0.91 19.71
N GLN A 215 -8.52 1.37 19.79
CA GLN A 215 -7.98 2.12 20.93
C GLN A 215 -7.96 3.63 20.70
N CYS A 216 -8.38 4.09 19.52
CA CYS A 216 -8.53 5.52 19.26
C CYS A 216 -9.70 6.09 20.05
N GLN A 217 -9.57 7.34 20.48
CA GLN A 217 -10.63 8.01 21.23
C GLN A 217 -11.76 8.44 20.28
N HIS A 218 -12.98 7.99 20.52
CA HIS A 218 -14.16 8.38 19.76
C HIS A 218 -14.97 9.49 20.48
N HIS A 219 -15.48 10.44 19.72
CA HIS A 219 -16.32 11.53 20.19
C HIS A 219 -17.78 11.29 19.80
N LEU A 220 -18.45 10.44 20.59
CA LEU A 220 -19.86 10.12 20.40
C LEU A 220 -20.73 11.37 20.49
N GLY A 221 -21.79 11.44 19.67
CA GLY A 221 -22.71 12.58 19.61
C GLY A 221 -22.14 13.81 18.89
N LYS A 222 -20.95 13.71 18.29
CA LYS A 222 -20.36 14.74 17.42
C LYS A 222 -20.24 14.21 16.00
N ASP A 223 -20.13 15.14 15.05
CA ASP A 223 -19.77 14.90 13.65
C ASP A 223 -19.02 16.12 13.09
N ALA A 224 -18.70 16.09 11.79
CA ALA A 224 -18.02 17.19 11.13
C ALA A 224 -18.82 18.51 11.17
N PHE A 225 -20.15 18.45 11.15
CA PHE A 225 -21.01 19.63 11.19
C PHE A 225 -21.12 20.20 12.61
N THR A 226 -21.23 19.36 13.65
CA THR A 226 -21.29 19.84 15.04
C THR A 226 -19.96 20.40 15.51
N LEU A 227 -18.82 19.91 14.98
CA LEU A 227 -17.49 20.46 15.24
C LEU A 227 -17.15 21.71 14.41
N GLY A 228 -18.07 22.16 13.54
CA GLY A 228 -17.82 23.32 12.69
C GLY A 228 -16.79 23.10 11.59
N LEU A 229 -16.48 21.86 11.21
CA LEU A 229 -15.63 21.56 10.04
C LEU A 229 -16.36 21.85 8.74
N VAL A 230 -17.64 21.51 8.67
CA VAL A 230 -18.54 21.83 7.56
C VAL A 230 -19.61 22.83 7.98
N THR A 231 -20.08 23.66 7.06
CA THR A 231 -21.17 24.63 7.29
C THR A 231 -22.55 24.08 6.94
N GLN A 232 -22.61 22.89 6.33
CA GLN A 232 -23.84 22.18 5.99
C GLN A 232 -23.66 20.67 6.12
N THR A 233 -24.75 19.90 6.16
CA THR A 233 -24.69 18.43 6.27
C THR A 233 -24.78 17.73 4.92
N GLU A 234 -25.37 18.41 3.95
CA GLU A 234 -25.65 17.95 2.60
C GLU A 234 -24.35 17.80 1.80
N THR A 235 -24.18 16.64 1.19
CA THR A 235 -23.07 16.37 0.29
C THR A 235 -23.40 16.89 -1.10
N VAL A 236 -22.46 17.65 -1.66
CA VAL A 236 -22.55 18.21 -3.00
C VAL A 236 -22.24 17.12 -4.03
N ALA A 237 -23.10 16.99 -5.04
CA ALA A 237 -22.81 16.15 -6.20
C ALA A 237 -21.71 16.79 -7.04
N LEU A 238 -20.64 16.04 -7.30
CA LEU A 238 -19.47 16.43 -8.08
C LEU A 238 -19.23 15.44 -9.21
N GLN A 239 -18.79 15.97 -10.36
CA GLN A 239 -18.25 15.20 -11.46
C GLN A 239 -16.73 15.42 -11.50
N LEU A 240 -15.96 14.48 -10.93
CA LEU A 240 -14.51 14.65 -10.88
C LEU A 240 -13.88 14.59 -12.28
N PRO A 241 -12.90 15.46 -12.57
CA PRO A 241 -12.13 15.37 -13.80
C PRO A 241 -11.38 14.04 -13.88
N PRO A 242 -11.14 13.47 -15.08
CA PRO A 242 -10.53 12.15 -15.24
C PRO A 242 -9.22 11.96 -14.47
N ARG A 243 -8.38 13.00 -14.37
CA ARG A 243 -7.09 12.97 -13.67
C ARG A 243 -7.20 12.87 -12.14
N MET A 244 -8.39 13.13 -11.59
CA MET A 244 -8.63 13.13 -10.14
C MET A 244 -9.61 12.04 -9.69
N ARG A 245 -9.98 11.13 -10.59
CA ARG A 245 -10.74 9.92 -10.24
C ARG A 245 -9.78 8.89 -9.64
N THR A 246 -10.23 8.21 -8.59
CA THR A 246 -9.46 7.08 -8.05
C THR A 246 -9.51 5.90 -9.03
N THR A 247 -8.34 5.40 -9.42
CA THR A 247 -8.22 4.15 -10.17
C THR A 247 -7.89 3.03 -9.20
N LEU A 248 -8.75 2.01 -9.14
CA LEU A 248 -8.47 0.83 -8.33
C LEU A 248 -7.26 0.09 -8.91
N GLY A 249 -6.30 -0.28 -8.06
CA GLY A 249 -5.16 -1.09 -8.44
C GLY A 249 -5.31 -2.55 -8.00
N PHE A 250 -4.70 -3.46 -8.75
CA PHE A 250 -4.54 -4.87 -8.43
C PHE A 250 -3.06 -5.27 -8.54
N PHE A 251 -2.35 -5.24 -7.42
CA PHE A 251 -0.93 -5.59 -7.31
C PHE A 251 0.02 -4.86 -8.28
N GLY A 252 -0.24 -3.58 -8.55
CA GLY A 252 0.55 -2.74 -9.46
C GLY A 252 -0.08 -2.56 -10.84
N GLN A 253 -1.14 -3.32 -11.18
CA GLN A 253 -1.94 -3.08 -12.37
C GLN A 253 -3.10 -2.14 -12.06
N ALA A 254 -3.22 -1.03 -12.78
CA ALA A 254 -4.42 -0.19 -12.75
C ALA A 254 -5.59 -0.94 -13.41
N LEU A 255 -6.75 -0.95 -12.76
CA LEU A 255 -7.96 -1.55 -13.30
C LEU A 255 -8.73 -0.54 -14.13
N ALA A 256 -9.20 -0.98 -15.30
CA ALA A 256 -10.17 -0.22 -16.08
C ALA A 256 -11.46 -0.04 -15.28
N ALA A 257 -12.28 0.96 -15.65
CA ALA A 257 -13.59 1.16 -15.04
C ALA A 257 -14.42 -0.15 -15.08
N PRO A 258 -15.27 -0.40 -14.06
CA PRO A 258 -16.15 -1.57 -14.04
C PRO A 258 -16.93 -1.65 -15.36
N ASN A 259 -16.79 -2.76 -16.09
CA ASN A 259 -17.30 -2.90 -17.46
C ASN A 259 -18.13 -4.17 -17.68
N GLY A 260 -18.73 -4.73 -16.63
CA GLY A 260 -19.52 -5.95 -16.73
C GLY A 260 -20.68 -6.01 -15.74
N ASP A 261 -21.58 -6.96 -15.98
CA ASP A 261 -22.63 -7.33 -15.03
C ASP A 261 -22.00 -8.14 -13.89
N ILE A 262 -21.50 -7.40 -12.90
CA ILE A 262 -20.90 -7.99 -11.72
C ILE A 262 -21.90 -8.86 -10.95
N GLU A 263 -23.20 -8.54 -11.02
CA GLU A 263 -24.25 -9.33 -10.37
C GLU A 263 -24.29 -10.73 -10.97
N GLN A 264 -24.33 -10.83 -12.31
CA GLN A 264 -24.29 -12.12 -13.00
C GLN A 264 -23.05 -12.94 -12.64
N ARG A 265 -21.87 -12.30 -12.58
CA ARG A 265 -20.62 -12.97 -12.20
C ARG A 265 -20.66 -13.49 -10.76
N VAL A 266 -21.15 -12.66 -9.84
CA VAL A 266 -21.27 -12.96 -8.42
C VAL A 266 -22.30 -14.08 -8.18
N GLU A 267 -23.42 -14.09 -8.91
CA GLU A 267 -24.41 -15.17 -8.88
C GLU A 267 -23.84 -16.50 -9.40
N ALA A 268 -23.11 -16.49 -10.52
CA ALA A 268 -22.45 -17.68 -11.06
C ALA A 268 -21.44 -18.27 -10.05
N VAL A 269 -20.69 -17.40 -9.36
CA VAL A 269 -19.78 -17.82 -8.30
C VAL A 269 -20.54 -18.41 -7.11
N LEU A 270 -21.67 -17.83 -6.69
CA LEU A 270 -22.48 -18.39 -5.60
C LEU A 270 -22.95 -19.82 -5.91
N GLU A 271 -23.48 -20.04 -7.11
CA GLU A 271 -23.96 -21.37 -7.53
C GLU A 271 -22.83 -22.41 -7.53
N SER A 272 -21.66 -22.03 -8.04
CA SER A 272 -20.48 -22.90 -8.05
C SER A 272 -19.90 -23.13 -6.65
N ALA A 273 -19.70 -22.06 -5.87
CA ALA A 273 -19.08 -22.10 -4.56
C ALA A 273 -19.94 -22.81 -3.50
N CYS A 274 -21.27 -22.83 -3.67
CA CYS A 274 -22.20 -23.53 -2.78
C CYS A 274 -22.78 -24.82 -3.38
N LYS A 275 -22.19 -25.37 -4.44
CA LYS A 275 -22.68 -26.57 -5.12
C LYS A 275 -22.89 -27.72 -4.12
N GLY A 276 -24.12 -28.24 -4.09
CA GLY A 276 -24.51 -29.35 -3.19
C GLY A 276 -24.72 -28.98 -1.72
N GLN A 277 -24.70 -27.69 -1.37
CA GLN A 277 -24.83 -27.21 0.02
C GLN A 277 -26.01 -26.24 0.16
N MET A 278 -27.20 -26.75 0.48
CA MET A 278 -28.44 -25.94 0.54
C MET A 278 -28.34 -24.78 1.55
N LEU A 279 -27.76 -25.02 2.73
CA LEU A 279 -27.57 -23.98 3.75
C LEU A 279 -26.59 -22.90 3.29
N CYS A 280 -25.52 -23.28 2.56
CA CYS A 280 -24.58 -22.33 1.93
C CYS A 280 -25.32 -21.45 0.93
N LYS A 281 -26.21 -22.03 0.11
CA LYS A 281 -26.97 -21.27 -0.89
C LYS A 281 -27.94 -20.27 -0.26
N THR A 282 -28.66 -20.66 0.79
CA THR A 282 -29.61 -19.76 1.48
C THR A 282 -28.90 -18.62 2.23
N ILE A 283 -27.88 -18.93 3.03
CA ILE A 283 -27.09 -17.92 3.76
C ILE A 283 -26.30 -17.07 2.77
N GLY A 284 -25.67 -17.72 1.79
CA GLY A 284 -24.90 -17.10 0.72
C GLY A 284 -25.74 -16.09 -0.06
N LYS A 285 -26.97 -16.42 -0.48
CA LYS A 285 -27.82 -15.46 -1.20
C LYS A 285 -28.05 -14.17 -0.40
N ARG A 286 -28.27 -14.25 0.91
CA ARG A 286 -28.39 -13.05 1.76
C ARG A 286 -27.08 -12.27 1.83
N THR A 287 -25.97 -12.95 2.08
CA THR A 287 -24.63 -12.32 2.17
C THR A 287 -24.23 -11.67 0.84
N PHE A 288 -24.50 -12.32 -0.28
CA PHE A 288 -24.20 -11.84 -1.63
C PHE A 288 -25.08 -10.63 -1.98
N ASN A 289 -26.38 -10.65 -1.64
CA ASN A 289 -27.25 -9.49 -1.80
C ASN A 289 -26.78 -8.29 -0.97
N ASN A 290 -26.28 -8.51 0.25
CA ASN A 290 -25.70 -7.46 1.07
C ASN A 290 -24.40 -6.92 0.46
N TYR A 291 -23.55 -7.81 -0.05
CA TYR A 291 -22.33 -7.45 -0.76
C TYR A 291 -22.63 -6.58 -1.99
N LEU A 292 -23.56 -6.98 -2.85
CA LEU A 292 -23.91 -6.22 -4.05
C LEU A 292 -24.42 -4.80 -3.69
N LYS A 293 -25.21 -4.67 -2.62
CA LYS A 293 -25.74 -3.40 -2.12
C LYS A 293 -24.77 -2.57 -1.28
N ALA A 294 -23.60 -3.11 -0.91
CA ALA A 294 -22.64 -2.41 -0.08
C ALA A 294 -22.00 -1.23 -0.85
N ASN A 295 -21.96 -0.08 -0.18
CA ASN A 295 -21.38 1.18 -0.68
C ASN A 295 -20.03 1.49 -0.02
N GLU A 296 -19.47 0.51 0.69
CA GLU A 296 -18.12 0.51 1.24
C GLU A 296 -17.16 -0.24 0.32
N ASN A 297 -15.85 -0.14 0.57
CA ASN A 297 -14.94 -1.03 -0.14
C ASN A 297 -15.28 -2.48 0.18
N LYS A 298 -15.41 -3.27 -0.88
CA LYS A 298 -15.89 -4.64 -0.84
C LYS A 298 -15.08 -5.52 -1.77
N ALA A 299 -14.92 -6.78 -1.40
CA ALA A 299 -14.31 -7.80 -2.24
C ALA A 299 -14.91 -9.17 -1.99
N LEU A 300 -14.81 -10.01 -3.01
CA LEU A 300 -15.23 -11.41 -3.02
C LEU A 300 -14.05 -12.27 -3.49
N ALA A 301 -13.81 -13.37 -2.80
CA ALA A 301 -12.93 -14.45 -3.21
C ALA A 301 -13.69 -15.77 -3.28
N THR A 302 -13.26 -16.66 -4.18
CA THR A 302 -13.83 -18.00 -4.34
C THR A 302 -12.73 -19.05 -4.26
N GLY A 303 -13.07 -20.26 -3.80
CA GLY A 303 -12.15 -21.37 -3.74
C GLY A 303 -11.66 -21.76 -5.13
N TRP A 304 -10.36 -22.03 -5.24
CA TRP A 304 -9.77 -22.55 -6.47
C TRP A 304 -9.85 -24.07 -6.46
N GLN A 305 -10.58 -24.66 -7.43
CA GLN A 305 -10.83 -26.10 -7.56
C GLN A 305 -11.56 -26.75 -6.36
N LYS A 306 -11.96 -25.98 -5.36
CA LYS A 306 -12.68 -26.43 -4.16
C LYS A 306 -13.79 -25.44 -3.83
N THR A 307 -14.91 -25.93 -3.30
CA THR A 307 -16.07 -25.10 -2.96
C THR A 307 -15.79 -24.16 -1.77
N GLY A 308 -16.60 -23.12 -1.65
CA GLY A 308 -16.51 -22.08 -0.62
C GLY A 308 -16.06 -20.71 -1.16
N TYR A 309 -16.28 -19.69 -0.35
CA TYR A 309 -16.01 -18.29 -0.69
C TYR A 309 -15.53 -17.51 0.54
N GLY A 310 -15.06 -16.28 0.33
CA GLY A 310 -14.81 -15.29 1.36
C GLY A 310 -15.31 -13.93 0.88
N ILE A 311 -15.99 -13.17 1.74
CA ILE A 311 -16.61 -11.89 1.36
C ILE A 311 -16.34 -10.88 2.45
N ARG A 312 -15.80 -9.72 2.05
CA ARG A 312 -15.62 -8.59 2.97
C ARG A 312 -16.14 -7.31 2.36
N TRP A 313 -16.75 -6.50 3.21
CA TRP A 313 -17.07 -5.10 2.95
C TRP A 313 -16.85 -4.28 4.23
N GLY A 314 -16.88 -2.96 4.12
CA GLY A 314 -16.66 -2.06 5.25
C GLY A 314 -15.19 -1.73 5.53
N ALA A 315 -14.28 -2.10 4.62
CA ALA A 315 -12.88 -1.69 4.73
C ALA A 315 -12.71 -0.24 4.25
N ASP A 316 -11.75 0.47 4.84
CA ASP A 316 -11.40 1.82 4.39
C ASP A 316 -10.61 1.77 3.06
N GLU A 317 -9.92 0.68 2.77
CA GLU A 317 -9.20 0.50 1.50
C GLU A 317 -9.66 -0.76 0.76
N ALA A 318 -9.76 -0.66 -0.57
CA ALA A 318 -10.07 -1.80 -1.43
C ALA A 318 -9.02 -2.94 -1.31
N GLY A 319 -7.75 -2.59 -1.16
CA GLY A 319 -6.67 -3.55 -0.90
C GLY A 319 -6.93 -4.40 0.35
N GLN A 320 -7.37 -3.78 1.44
CA GLN A 320 -7.72 -4.50 2.66
C GLN A 320 -8.97 -5.37 2.49
N ALA A 321 -9.99 -4.88 1.78
CA ALA A 321 -11.16 -5.69 1.45
C ALA A 321 -10.74 -6.96 0.68
N MET A 322 -9.90 -6.82 -0.35
CA MET A 322 -9.35 -7.93 -1.13
C MET A 322 -8.59 -8.91 -0.24
N MET A 323 -7.64 -8.44 0.56
CA MET A 323 -6.81 -9.32 1.39
C MET A 323 -7.65 -10.08 2.43
N ARG A 324 -8.63 -9.42 3.06
CA ARG A 324 -9.49 -10.08 4.04
C ARG A 324 -10.47 -11.06 3.40
N ALA A 325 -11.04 -10.74 2.23
CA ALA A 325 -11.89 -11.68 1.48
C ALA A 325 -11.10 -12.93 1.06
N LEU A 326 -9.86 -12.74 0.59
CA LEU A 326 -8.95 -13.84 0.26
C LEU A 326 -8.64 -14.68 1.51
N TYR A 327 -8.25 -14.04 2.63
CA TYR A 327 -7.96 -14.70 3.91
C TYR A 327 -9.13 -15.56 4.38
N GLU A 328 -10.35 -15.03 4.39
CA GLU A 328 -11.54 -15.78 4.82
C GLU A 328 -11.81 -17.00 3.95
N CYS A 329 -11.64 -16.85 2.64
CA CYS A 329 -11.78 -17.96 1.72
C CYS A 329 -10.73 -19.03 2.00
N ASN A 330 -9.47 -18.62 2.20
CA ASN A 330 -8.34 -19.50 2.43
C ASN A 330 -8.48 -20.31 3.71
N HIS A 331 -8.85 -19.63 4.79
CA HIS A 331 -8.85 -20.17 6.15
C HIS A 331 -10.25 -20.50 6.66
N ALA A 332 -11.19 -20.76 5.73
CA ALA A 332 -12.52 -21.23 6.07
C ALA A 332 -12.42 -22.50 6.94
N ARG A 333 -13.06 -22.48 8.10
CA ARG A 333 -13.01 -23.57 9.08
C ARG A 333 -13.36 -24.92 8.44
N ASN A 334 -12.54 -25.94 8.67
CA ASN A 334 -12.66 -27.29 8.12
C ASN A 334 -12.59 -27.37 6.58
N ASN A 335 -12.31 -26.27 5.89
CA ASN A 335 -12.16 -26.23 4.45
C ASN A 335 -11.04 -25.27 4.01
N PRO A 336 -9.80 -25.46 4.51
CA PRO A 336 -8.67 -24.70 4.02
C PRO A 336 -8.43 -25.01 2.54
N LYS A 337 -8.12 -23.97 1.77
CA LYS A 337 -7.95 -24.05 0.31
C LYS A 337 -7.23 -22.84 -0.26
N LEU A 338 -6.68 -23.00 -1.46
CA LEU A 338 -6.32 -21.86 -2.28
C LEU A 338 -7.57 -21.19 -2.82
N CYS A 339 -7.51 -19.89 -3.04
CA CYS A 339 -8.63 -19.08 -3.48
C CYS A 339 -8.21 -18.09 -4.57
N ARG A 340 -9.17 -17.51 -5.28
CA ARG A 340 -8.95 -16.43 -6.24
C ARG A 340 -9.87 -15.27 -5.92
N LEU A 341 -9.38 -14.05 -6.07
CA LEU A 341 -10.22 -12.87 -6.01
C LEU A 341 -11.12 -12.83 -7.25
N VAL A 342 -12.41 -12.71 -7.00
CA VAL A 342 -13.45 -12.62 -8.04
C VAL A 342 -13.73 -11.17 -8.37
N ALA A 343 -13.85 -10.33 -7.34
CA ALA A 343 -14.29 -8.96 -7.52
C ALA A 343 -13.79 -8.05 -6.40
N ALA A 344 -13.58 -6.77 -6.74
CA ALA A 344 -13.39 -5.70 -5.75
C ALA A 344 -14.02 -4.40 -6.26
N ASN A 345 -14.87 -3.76 -5.44
CA ASN A 345 -15.61 -2.54 -5.80
C ASN A 345 -16.22 -2.58 -7.22
N ASP A 346 -16.87 -3.69 -7.54
CA ASP A 346 -17.53 -3.95 -8.82
C ASP A 346 -16.60 -4.19 -10.03
N HIS A 347 -15.27 -4.14 -9.85
CA HIS A 347 -14.32 -4.61 -10.85
C HIS A 347 -14.21 -6.14 -10.84
N ASP A 348 -14.30 -6.77 -12.02
CA ASP A 348 -14.00 -8.21 -12.19
C ASP A 348 -12.49 -8.45 -12.12
N LEU A 349 -12.08 -9.34 -11.22
CA LEU A 349 -10.69 -9.71 -11.00
C LEU A 349 -10.38 -11.14 -11.48
N LEU A 350 -11.40 -11.98 -11.69
CA LEU A 350 -11.19 -13.39 -12.01
C LEU A 350 -10.53 -13.55 -13.38
N ALA A 351 -10.89 -12.69 -14.34
CA ALA A 351 -10.28 -12.64 -15.66
C ALA A 351 -8.75 -12.43 -15.61
N LEU A 352 -8.25 -11.69 -14.60
CA LEU A 352 -6.80 -11.47 -14.43
C LEU A 352 -6.07 -12.76 -14.05
N TYR A 353 -6.70 -13.65 -13.28
CA TYR A 353 -6.14 -14.97 -12.97
C TYR A 353 -6.06 -15.87 -14.21
N GLU A 354 -7.08 -15.84 -15.07
CA GLU A 354 -7.12 -16.62 -16.31
C GLU A 354 -6.07 -16.13 -17.31
N GLN A 355 -5.96 -14.81 -17.48
CA GLN A 355 -4.93 -14.19 -18.31
C GLN A 355 -3.51 -14.48 -17.81
N SER A 356 -3.28 -14.33 -16.50
CA SER A 356 -2.01 -14.64 -15.85
C SER A 356 -1.60 -16.10 -16.04
N ALA A 357 -2.55 -17.05 -15.92
CA ALA A 357 -2.29 -18.47 -16.14
C ALA A 357 -1.95 -18.79 -17.62
N ALA A 358 -2.70 -18.24 -18.57
CA ALA A 358 -2.43 -18.44 -20.00
C ALA A 358 -1.07 -17.84 -20.40
N GLN A 359 -0.75 -16.64 -19.90
CA GLN A 359 0.54 -16.00 -20.13
C GLN A 359 1.68 -16.82 -19.52
N ALA A 360 1.50 -17.37 -18.32
CA ALA A 360 2.49 -18.22 -17.69
C ALA A 360 2.82 -19.46 -18.53
N GLU A 361 1.80 -20.14 -19.04
CA GLU A 361 1.98 -21.33 -19.89
C GLU A 361 2.80 -21.01 -21.14
N GLU A 362 2.53 -19.89 -21.79
CA GLU A 362 3.25 -19.48 -23.00
C GLU A 362 4.70 -19.09 -22.71
N LEU A 363 4.94 -18.28 -21.68
CA LEU A 363 6.29 -17.84 -21.31
C LEU A 363 7.19 -19.01 -20.91
N LEU A 364 6.63 -20.02 -20.24
CA LEU A 364 7.39 -21.18 -19.76
C LEU A 364 7.83 -22.13 -20.89
N LYS A 365 7.22 -22.08 -22.09
CA LYS A 365 7.64 -22.91 -23.23
C LYS A 365 9.03 -22.54 -23.72
N ASN A 366 9.38 -21.25 -23.68
CA ASN A 366 10.59 -20.71 -24.29
C ASN A 366 11.33 -19.76 -23.34
N LEU A 367 11.70 -20.24 -22.15
CA LEU A 367 12.55 -19.47 -21.25
C LEU A 367 13.97 -19.31 -21.85
N PRO A 368 14.54 -18.08 -21.90
CA PRO A 368 15.91 -17.89 -22.35
C PRO A 368 16.90 -18.46 -21.34
N ALA A 369 18.07 -18.88 -21.81
CA ALA A 369 19.16 -19.29 -20.94
C ALA A 369 19.75 -18.08 -20.20
N PRO A 370 19.86 -18.11 -18.86
CA PRO A 370 20.41 -16.99 -18.11
C PRO A 370 21.92 -16.80 -18.35
N PRO A 371 22.45 -15.56 -18.33
CA PRO A 371 23.87 -15.29 -18.52
C PRO A 371 24.77 -16.00 -17.48
N GLN A 372 25.81 -16.70 -17.94
CA GLN A 372 26.73 -17.46 -17.07
C GLN A 372 27.41 -16.61 -15.99
N ALA A 373 27.76 -15.36 -16.30
CA ALA A 373 28.36 -14.45 -15.33
C ALA A 373 27.44 -14.16 -14.13
N LEU A 374 26.12 -14.05 -14.35
CA LEU A 374 25.15 -13.83 -13.26
C LEU A 374 24.99 -15.07 -12.39
N ILE A 375 24.99 -16.26 -13.00
CA ILE A 375 24.93 -17.53 -12.26
C ILE A 375 26.15 -17.67 -11.33
N LEU A 376 27.34 -17.34 -11.82
CA LEU A 376 28.56 -17.36 -11.00
C LEU A 376 28.45 -16.36 -9.84
N GLN A 377 27.97 -15.14 -10.10
CA GLN A 377 27.74 -14.14 -9.06
C GLN A 377 26.75 -14.62 -7.99
N GLU A 378 25.64 -15.28 -8.37
CA GLU A 378 24.68 -15.84 -7.42
C GLU A 378 25.30 -16.92 -6.53
N ARG A 379 26.14 -17.79 -7.10
CA ARG A 379 26.81 -18.88 -6.38
C ARG A 379 27.85 -18.36 -5.39
N ASP A 380 28.56 -17.32 -5.78
CA ASP A 380 29.63 -16.70 -4.99
C ASP A 380 29.11 -15.69 -3.95
N GLU A 381 27.83 -15.32 -4.05
CA GLU A 381 27.21 -14.34 -3.17
C GLU A 381 27.41 -14.70 -1.68
N PRO A 382 27.86 -13.74 -0.85
CA PRO A 382 28.07 -13.98 0.57
C PRO A 382 26.75 -14.32 1.26
N GLY A 383 26.84 -15.08 2.34
CA GLY A 383 25.71 -15.47 3.16
C GLY A 383 26.13 -15.80 4.58
N ALA A 384 25.18 -15.68 5.50
CA ALA A 384 25.38 -16.00 6.89
C ALA A 384 25.54 -17.53 7.12
N ASN A 385 25.84 -17.91 8.36
CA ASN A 385 25.85 -19.31 8.77
C ASN A 385 24.46 -19.94 8.69
N THR A 386 24.41 -21.26 8.48
CA THR A 386 23.15 -22.02 8.42
C THR A 386 22.36 -21.90 9.74
N PRO A 387 21.12 -21.39 9.71
CA PRO A 387 20.31 -21.20 10.91
C PRO A 387 19.77 -22.54 11.44
N LYS A 388 19.57 -22.61 12.75
CA LYS A 388 18.90 -23.74 13.43
C LYS A 388 17.42 -23.46 13.75
N ALA A 389 17.01 -22.20 13.68
CA ALA A 389 15.66 -21.74 14.00
C ALA A 389 15.19 -20.74 12.96
N LEU A 390 13.87 -20.53 12.88
CA LEU A 390 13.27 -19.48 12.06
C LEU A 390 13.71 -18.11 12.56
N ARG A 391 13.77 -17.11 11.67
CA ARG A 391 14.00 -15.71 12.06
C ARG A 391 12.67 -15.05 12.38
N PRO A 392 12.36 -14.74 13.66
CA PRO A 392 11.12 -14.07 14.02
C PRO A 392 11.20 -12.56 13.75
N GLY A 393 10.04 -11.91 13.84
CA GLY A 393 9.92 -10.45 13.80
C GLY A 393 9.62 -9.87 12.43
N THR A 394 9.60 -8.53 12.36
CA THR A 394 9.16 -7.76 11.18
C THR A 394 10.30 -7.37 10.24
N GLN A 395 11.55 -7.41 10.71
CA GLN A 395 12.74 -7.12 9.91
C GLN A 395 13.24 -8.39 9.21
N LEU A 396 12.58 -8.74 8.10
CA LEU A 396 12.88 -9.94 7.31
C LEU A 396 13.75 -9.67 6.08
N THR A 397 14.36 -8.49 6.00
CA THR A 397 15.40 -8.16 5.03
C THR A 397 16.78 -8.23 5.70
N GLY A 398 17.77 -8.78 5.00
CA GLY A 398 19.18 -8.79 5.40
C GLY A 398 19.89 -10.06 4.97
N MET A 399 21.16 -10.21 5.37
CA MET A 399 22.00 -11.33 4.94
C MET A 399 21.39 -12.69 5.33
N THR A 400 20.85 -13.39 4.34
CA THR A 400 20.33 -14.77 4.48
C THR A 400 21.49 -15.77 4.49
N PRO A 401 21.28 -17.00 4.98
CA PRO A 401 22.33 -18.02 4.99
C PRO A 401 22.81 -18.44 3.61
N LYS A 402 24.04 -18.96 3.53
CA LYS A 402 24.58 -19.51 2.27
C LYS A 402 23.92 -20.86 1.90
N SER A 403 23.52 -21.64 2.90
CA SER A 403 22.88 -22.96 2.77
C SER A 403 21.93 -23.25 3.93
N LEU A 404 21.00 -24.19 3.72
CA LEU A 404 20.01 -24.64 4.70
C LEU A 404 20.14 -26.14 4.92
N THR A 405 20.02 -26.61 6.17
CA THR A 405 20.15 -28.03 6.49
C THR A 405 19.04 -28.85 5.85
N GLY A 406 19.42 -29.80 4.98
CA GLY A 406 18.48 -30.72 4.33
C GLY A 406 17.54 -30.07 3.32
N ILE A 407 17.88 -28.88 2.82
CA ILE A 407 17.15 -28.13 1.78
C ILE A 407 18.14 -27.78 0.68
N GLU A 408 17.80 -28.09 -0.56
CA GLU A 408 18.63 -27.77 -1.71
C GLU A 408 18.54 -26.28 -2.03
N ARG A 409 19.66 -25.68 -2.43
CA ARG A 409 19.69 -24.31 -2.96
C ARG A 409 19.85 -24.37 -4.47
N TRP A 410 18.93 -23.74 -5.21
CA TRP A 410 19.06 -23.56 -6.66
C TRP A 410 19.52 -22.15 -7.01
N ASP A 411 20.31 -22.05 -8.09
CA ASP A 411 20.54 -20.82 -8.84
C ASP A 411 19.51 -20.62 -9.95
N THR A 412 19.58 -19.49 -10.64
CA THR A 412 18.64 -19.15 -11.72
C THR A 412 18.64 -20.17 -12.86
N ALA A 413 19.80 -20.73 -13.25
CA ALA A 413 19.85 -21.70 -14.34
C ALA A 413 19.17 -23.03 -13.98
N GLN A 414 19.40 -23.52 -12.77
CA GLN A 414 18.74 -24.74 -12.28
C GLN A 414 17.22 -24.57 -12.24
N LEU A 415 16.74 -23.41 -11.80
CA LEU A 415 15.30 -23.13 -11.79
C LEU A 415 14.73 -23.04 -13.21
N VAL A 416 15.39 -22.34 -14.14
CA VAL A 416 14.96 -22.26 -15.55
C VAL A 416 14.86 -23.65 -16.16
N GLN A 417 15.88 -24.50 -15.97
CA GLN A 417 15.87 -25.87 -16.46
C GLN A 417 14.70 -26.68 -15.88
N ALA A 418 14.46 -26.58 -14.57
CA ALA A 418 13.35 -27.28 -13.91
C ALA A 418 11.98 -26.84 -14.44
N LEU A 419 11.80 -25.54 -14.70
CA LEU A 419 10.55 -24.97 -15.21
C LEU A 419 10.29 -25.30 -16.69
N GLN A 420 11.30 -25.71 -17.45
CA GLN A 420 11.14 -26.16 -18.84
C GLN A 420 10.74 -27.64 -18.94
N THR A 421 10.79 -28.41 -17.84
CA THR A 421 10.36 -29.82 -17.83
C THR A 421 8.84 -29.95 -17.83
N ALA A 422 8.33 -31.13 -18.18
CA ALA A 422 6.90 -31.45 -18.07
C ALA A 422 6.45 -31.60 -16.59
N GLU A 423 7.32 -32.18 -15.75
CA GLU A 423 7.10 -32.35 -14.30
C GLU A 423 7.69 -31.17 -13.52
N ARG A 424 7.10 -29.98 -13.70
CA ARG A 424 7.57 -28.74 -13.08
C ARG A 424 7.44 -28.82 -11.54
N PRO A 425 8.37 -28.21 -10.79
CA PRO A 425 8.21 -28.03 -9.35
C PRO A 425 7.00 -27.14 -9.04
N ILE A 426 6.40 -27.33 -7.86
CA ILE A 426 5.49 -26.32 -7.30
C ILE A 426 6.34 -25.12 -6.88
N LEU A 427 6.12 -23.99 -7.52
CA LEU A 427 6.86 -22.76 -7.26
C LEU A 427 6.04 -21.85 -6.34
N ILE A 428 6.56 -21.56 -5.14
CA ILE A 428 5.90 -20.75 -4.11
C ILE A 428 6.61 -19.40 -4.00
N ASP A 429 5.87 -18.34 -4.31
CA ASP A 429 6.30 -16.98 -4.01
C ASP A 429 5.79 -16.54 -2.64
N THR A 430 6.72 -16.08 -1.81
CA THR A 430 6.46 -15.68 -0.43
C THR A 430 6.37 -14.15 -0.25
N ALA A 431 6.70 -13.38 -1.29
CA ALA A 431 6.71 -11.93 -1.26
C ALA A 431 5.28 -11.33 -1.21
N PHE A 432 5.19 -10.05 -0.84
CA PHE A 432 3.90 -9.34 -0.75
C PHE A 432 3.59 -8.46 -1.98
N PHE A 433 4.62 -8.02 -2.71
CA PHE A 433 4.51 -7.04 -3.78
C PHE A 433 5.38 -7.41 -4.99
N GLY A 434 5.19 -6.69 -6.09
CA GLY A 434 5.94 -6.89 -7.32
C GLY A 434 5.42 -8.05 -8.17
N PRO A 435 5.97 -8.20 -9.40
CA PRO A 435 5.62 -9.28 -10.30
C PRO A 435 6.15 -10.63 -9.78
N VAL A 436 5.73 -11.72 -10.42
CA VAL A 436 6.12 -13.08 -10.05
C VAL A 436 6.72 -13.85 -11.22
N ILE A 437 7.44 -14.93 -10.90
CA ILE A 437 7.94 -15.88 -11.89
C ILE A 437 6.73 -16.57 -12.54
N PRO A 438 6.71 -16.75 -13.87
CA PRO A 438 5.66 -17.48 -14.57
C PRO A 438 5.36 -18.84 -13.91
N GLY A 439 4.09 -19.09 -13.58
CA GLY A 439 3.64 -20.34 -12.97
C GLY A 439 3.77 -20.41 -11.44
N ALA A 440 4.30 -19.37 -10.78
CA ALA A 440 4.37 -19.32 -9.33
C ALA A 440 2.99 -19.17 -8.67
N LEU A 441 2.79 -19.90 -7.58
CA LEU A 441 1.69 -19.67 -6.64
C LEU A 441 2.10 -18.59 -5.64
N SER A 442 1.39 -17.47 -5.66
CA SER A 442 1.64 -16.36 -4.73
C SER A 442 0.92 -16.60 -3.39
N LEU A 443 1.69 -17.01 -2.38
CA LEU A 443 1.24 -17.19 -1.00
C LEU A 443 1.78 -16.00 -0.19
N LEU A 444 0.97 -14.95 -0.09
CA LEU A 444 1.39 -13.68 0.50
C LEU A 444 1.80 -13.87 1.96
N GLN A 445 2.99 -13.35 2.28
CA GLN A 445 3.58 -13.40 3.62
C GLN A 445 3.77 -14.83 4.15
N SER A 446 4.01 -15.82 3.28
CA SER A 446 4.14 -17.22 3.68
C SER A 446 5.50 -17.61 4.31
N GLY A 447 6.15 -16.68 5.00
CA GLY A 447 7.42 -16.90 5.68
C GLY A 447 7.60 -16.14 6.98
N LEU A 448 6.51 -15.59 7.55
CA LEU A 448 6.58 -14.92 8.84
C LEU A 448 6.91 -15.92 9.94
N ALA A 449 7.49 -15.43 11.02
CA ALA A 449 7.69 -16.17 12.26
C ALA A 449 7.56 -15.22 13.44
N PHE A 450 7.07 -15.73 14.55
CA PHE A 450 6.72 -14.91 15.73
C PHE A 450 7.41 -15.45 16.97
N GLU A 451 7.77 -14.54 17.88
CA GLU A 451 8.32 -14.90 19.20
C GLU A 451 7.20 -15.36 20.15
N ASP A 452 5.98 -14.86 19.97
CA ASP A 452 4.82 -15.31 20.73
C ASP A 452 4.36 -16.70 20.25
N ASP A 453 4.45 -17.69 21.14
CA ASP A 453 4.14 -19.09 20.83
C ASP A 453 2.71 -19.29 20.33
N LYS A 454 1.74 -18.53 20.82
CA LYS A 454 0.33 -18.66 20.40
C LYS A 454 0.15 -18.16 18.96
N GLN A 455 0.70 -16.99 18.66
CA GLN A 455 0.70 -16.42 17.32
C GLN A 455 1.46 -17.30 16.33
N GLU A 456 2.62 -17.80 16.74
CA GLU A 456 3.45 -18.71 15.95
C GLU A 456 2.74 -20.03 15.66
N THR A 457 2.12 -20.65 16.66
CA THR A 457 1.36 -21.90 16.50
C THR A 457 0.21 -21.72 15.51
N ALA A 458 -0.58 -20.65 15.67
CA ALA A 458 -1.69 -20.35 14.77
C ALA A 458 -1.21 -20.06 13.34
N TYR A 459 -0.09 -19.36 13.18
CA TYR A 459 0.50 -19.10 11.87
C TYR A 459 1.05 -20.38 11.22
N ALA A 460 1.74 -21.23 11.98
CA ALA A 460 2.28 -22.50 11.49
C ALA A 460 1.18 -23.43 10.99
N GLU A 461 0.02 -23.46 11.63
CA GLU A 461 -1.17 -24.19 11.16
C GLU A 461 -1.68 -23.63 9.81
N ARG A 462 -1.81 -22.30 9.69
CA ARG A 462 -2.20 -21.66 8.43
C ARG A 462 -1.21 -21.97 7.31
N PHE A 463 0.10 -21.93 7.60
CA PHE A 463 1.14 -22.31 6.64
C PHE A 463 1.01 -23.76 6.20
N ARG A 464 0.87 -24.71 7.14
CA ARG A 464 0.66 -26.13 6.84
C ARG A 464 -0.54 -26.32 5.91
N ASN A 465 -1.66 -25.68 6.24
CA ASN A 465 -2.90 -25.80 5.48
C ASN A 465 -2.78 -25.25 4.04
N MET A 466 -2.14 -24.09 3.87
CA MET A 466 -1.94 -23.49 2.55
C MET A 466 -0.92 -24.26 1.71
N LEU A 467 0.16 -24.75 2.33
CA LEU A 467 1.14 -25.56 1.63
C LEU A 467 0.56 -26.92 1.21
N ALA A 468 -0.23 -27.57 2.06
CA ALA A 468 -0.92 -28.82 1.69
C ALA A 468 -1.95 -28.61 0.56
N ALA A 469 -2.58 -27.44 0.48
CA ALA A 469 -3.47 -27.10 -0.63
C ALA A 469 -2.72 -26.81 -1.94
N ALA A 470 -1.53 -26.19 -1.85
CA ALA A 470 -0.68 -25.87 -3.00
C ALA A 470 0.12 -27.08 -3.52
N ALA A 471 0.60 -27.91 -2.60
CA ALA A 471 1.48 -29.03 -2.85
C ALA A 471 1.02 -30.25 -2.01
N PRO A 472 -0.05 -30.94 -2.40
CA PRO A 472 -0.63 -32.03 -1.59
C PRO A 472 0.27 -33.27 -1.49
N ASP A 473 1.07 -33.56 -2.52
CA ASP A 473 2.10 -34.59 -2.48
C ASP A 473 3.35 -34.05 -1.78
N MET A 474 3.80 -34.71 -0.71
CA MET A 474 5.00 -34.34 0.05
C MET A 474 6.31 -34.72 -0.66
N HIS A 475 6.24 -35.56 -1.69
CA HIS A 475 7.38 -36.03 -2.46
C HIS A 475 7.65 -35.21 -3.72
N GLN A 476 6.69 -34.42 -4.17
CA GLN A 476 6.90 -33.53 -5.31
C GLN A 476 7.87 -32.39 -4.95
N PRO A 477 8.70 -31.92 -5.90
CA PRO A 477 9.56 -30.76 -5.68
C PRO A 477 8.76 -29.49 -5.35
N VAL A 478 9.13 -28.80 -4.28
CA VAL A 478 8.58 -27.49 -3.92
C VAL A 478 9.71 -26.48 -3.79
N VAL A 479 9.65 -25.42 -4.59
CA VAL A 479 10.64 -24.33 -4.61
C VAL A 479 10.06 -23.11 -3.93
N PHE A 480 10.76 -22.57 -2.93
CA PHE A 480 10.41 -21.31 -2.28
C PHE A 480 11.34 -20.19 -2.73
N TYR A 481 10.76 -19.03 -3.04
CA TYR A 481 11.50 -17.81 -3.36
C TYR A 481 10.81 -16.54 -2.84
N CYS A 482 11.50 -15.40 -2.91
CA CYS A 482 11.00 -14.10 -2.48
C CYS A 482 11.59 -12.99 -3.39
N ALA A 483 11.56 -11.73 -2.94
CA ALA A 483 12.04 -10.57 -3.68
C ALA A 483 13.53 -10.64 -4.05
N SER A 484 14.40 -11.12 -3.16
CA SER A 484 15.85 -11.18 -3.38
C SER A 484 16.53 -12.20 -2.45
N SER A 485 17.85 -12.35 -2.63
CA SER A 485 18.76 -13.07 -1.74
C SER A 485 18.76 -12.56 -0.30
N GLU A 486 18.25 -11.36 -0.03
CA GLU A 486 18.19 -10.81 1.32
C GLU A 486 16.85 -11.07 2.03
N CYS A 487 15.91 -11.75 1.38
CA CYS A 487 14.58 -11.97 1.95
C CYS A 487 14.51 -13.26 2.79
N TRP A 488 14.27 -13.09 4.10
CA TRP A 488 14.10 -14.19 5.04
C TRP A 488 12.74 -14.89 4.97
N LEU A 489 11.73 -14.34 4.28
CA LEU A 489 10.43 -15.01 4.12
C LEU A 489 10.60 -16.38 3.42
N SER A 490 11.37 -16.44 2.33
CA SER A 490 11.58 -17.71 1.60
C SER A 490 12.42 -18.71 2.39
N VAL A 491 13.38 -18.23 3.19
CA VAL A 491 14.17 -19.05 4.13
C VAL A 491 13.27 -19.73 5.14
N ASN A 492 12.45 -18.94 5.86
CA ASN A 492 11.54 -19.44 6.86
C ASN A 492 10.50 -20.40 6.25
N ALA A 493 9.96 -20.08 5.08
CA ALA A 493 9.00 -20.92 4.37
C ALA A 493 9.59 -22.29 4.01
N ALA A 494 10.80 -22.32 3.45
CA ALA A 494 11.49 -23.55 3.10
C ALA A 494 11.78 -24.42 4.35
N MET A 495 12.28 -23.80 5.43
CA MET A 495 12.50 -24.50 6.70
C MET A 495 11.21 -25.08 7.29
N ARG A 496 10.10 -24.34 7.23
CA ARG A 496 8.78 -24.82 7.67
C ARG A 496 8.33 -26.02 6.83
N ALA A 497 8.43 -25.94 5.51
CA ALA A 497 8.06 -27.04 4.62
C ALA A 497 8.87 -28.31 4.92
N ARG A 498 10.18 -28.17 5.14
CA ARG A 498 11.04 -29.29 5.49
C ARG A 498 10.65 -29.92 6.82
N ASN A 499 10.36 -29.10 7.83
CA ASN A 499 9.91 -29.56 9.14
C ASN A 499 8.52 -30.21 9.12
N LEU A 500 7.68 -29.90 8.12
CA LEU A 500 6.40 -30.56 7.89
C LEU A 500 6.52 -31.94 7.21
N GLY A 501 7.72 -32.33 6.77
CA GLY A 501 7.98 -33.65 6.18
C GLY A 501 8.12 -33.65 4.65
N TYR A 502 8.05 -32.51 3.97
CA TYR A 502 8.32 -32.44 2.53
C TYR A 502 9.74 -32.91 2.24
N THR A 503 9.88 -33.85 1.29
CA THR A 503 11.15 -34.54 1.06
C THR A 503 12.03 -33.86 0.02
N ARG A 504 11.43 -33.07 -0.88
CA ARG A 504 12.10 -32.34 -1.96
C ARG A 504 11.83 -30.84 -1.85
N VAL A 505 12.42 -30.22 -0.83
CA VAL A 505 12.32 -28.76 -0.61
C VAL A 505 13.54 -28.08 -1.20
N ILE A 506 13.28 -27.07 -2.01
CA ILE A 506 14.28 -26.24 -2.67
C ILE A 506 14.08 -24.78 -2.27
N TRP A 507 15.19 -24.08 -2.08
CA TRP A 507 15.22 -22.65 -1.87
C TRP A 507 15.95 -21.96 -3.03
N TYR A 508 15.21 -21.19 -3.82
CA TYR A 508 15.79 -20.32 -4.84
C TYR A 508 16.13 -18.98 -4.19
N ARG A 509 17.38 -18.86 -3.73
CA ARG A 509 17.84 -17.72 -2.92
C ARG A 509 17.77 -16.40 -3.68
N GLY A 510 18.23 -16.36 -4.93
CA GLY A 510 18.34 -15.13 -5.72
C GLY A 510 17.02 -14.36 -5.88
N GLY A 511 15.89 -15.08 -5.85
CA GLY A 511 14.57 -14.49 -5.87
C GLY A 511 14.24 -13.74 -7.17
N MET A 512 13.27 -12.83 -7.10
CA MET A 512 12.88 -11.99 -8.24
C MET A 512 14.01 -11.10 -8.75
N ALA A 513 14.89 -10.61 -7.87
CA ALA A 513 16.00 -9.75 -8.25
C ALA A 513 16.95 -10.45 -9.25
N SER A 514 17.42 -11.65 -8.94
CA SER A 514 18.26 -12.44 -9.84
C SER A 514 17.50 -12.85 -11.12
N TRP A 515 16.22 -13.21 -10.99
CA TRP A 515 15.39 -13.59 -12.14
C TRP A 515 15.26 -12.45 -13.16
N ILE A 516 14.95 -11.24 -12.67
CA ILE A 516 14.81 -10.03 -13.50
C ILE A 516 16.18 -9.62 -14.07
N GLN A 517 17.24 -9.66 -13.27
CA GLN A 517 18.59 -9.33 -13.72
C GLN A 517 19.07 -10.27 -14.84
N ALA A 518 18.65 -11.53 -14.81
CA ALA A 518 18.91 -12.50 -15.87
C ALA A 518 18.09 -12.27 -17.16
N GLY A 519 17.24 -11.23 -17.20
CA GLY A 519 16.42 -10.91 -18.37
C GLY A 519 15.25 -11.87 -18.58
N LEU A 520 14.84 -12.61 -17.55
CA LEU A 520 13.77 -13.59 -17.64
C LEU A 520 12.39 -12.93 -17.52
N PRO A 521 11.37 -13.48 -18.20
CA PRO A 521 10.05 -12.86 -18.24
C PRO A 521 9.34 -12.97 -16.88
N THR A 522 8.49 -11.99 -16.58
CA THR A 522 7.68 -11.98 -15.35
C THR A 522 6.21 -11.83 -15.70
N ILE A 523 5.34 -12.21 -14.77
CA ILE A 523 3.89 -12.01 -14.92
C ILE A 523 3.33 -11.20 -13.76
N GLN A 524 2.17 -10.62 -14.00
CA GLN A 524 1.41 -9.93 -12.98
C GLN A 524 1.01 -10.89 -11.85
N ARG A 525 1.16 -10.44 -10.62
CA ARG A 525 0.82 -11.22 -9.42
C ARG A 525 -0.69 -11.41 -9.31
N THR A 526 -1.10 -12.66 -9.10
CA THR A 526 -2.47 -13.05 -8.80
C THR A 526 -2.46 -13.91 -7.52
N PRO A 527 -2.67 -13.34 -6.33
CA PRO A 527 -2.47 -14.07 -5.08
C PRO A 527 -3.50 -15.18 -4.92
N VAL A 528 -3.04 -16.34 -4.47
CA VAL A 528 -3.91 -17.50 -4.21
C VAL A 528 -4.07 -17.81 -2.72
N ALA A 529 -3.19 -17.25 -1.89
CA ALA A 529 -3.34 -17.26 -0.45
C ALA A 529 -2.73 -16.02 0.23
N ILE A 530 -3.18 -15.75 1.44
CA ILE A 530 -2.54 -14.84 2.41
C ILE A 530 -2.52 -15.51 3.79
N LEU A 531 -1.43 -15.39 4.53
CA LEU A 531 -1.22 -16.13 5.79
C LEU A 531 -1.24 -15.28 7.06
N HIS A 532 -1.14 -13.96 6.96
CA HIS A 532 -1.20 -13.05 8.10
C HIS A 532 -2.64 -12.58 8.36
#